data_AF-A0A926BYZ6-F1
#
_entry.id   AF-A0A926BYZ6-F1
#
_cell.length_a   1.000
_cell.length_b   1.000
_cell.length_c   1.000
_cell.angle_alpha   90.00
_cell.angle_beta   90.00
_cell.angle_gamma   90.00
#
_symmetry.space_group_name_H-M   'P 1'
#
loop_
_entity.id
_entity.type
_entity.pdbx_description
1 polymer ?
#
loop_
_entity_poly.entity_id
_entity_poly.type
_entity_poly.pdbx_seq_one_letter_code
_entity_poly.pdbx_strand_id
1 'polypeptide(L)'
;MIKNSLACIGLLLLSAISPATAQNIVYPIESGVTNLVTAYGIVPNNMAEAANNSAKIQKAIIDCYGNRADVSQVLYIPNGTYYVNKKMTLGSVNGTGKVQTPARAVTFQGQSRDGAILRLVDASPDFDGVSSTVVTPVLAFFEGTFNNVAMGNYVKNLTIDIGANNPNAIGLDFHNNNFGGISDVTIKTRDSQRRGNTGLKMNIENTGIGYIKNVRVEGFDYGIKVGAYIIAYLYEDIELEGQRIAGLVNLDKPIQIRRLTSRNAVPAIVNTPDINPAMPGVGTIVIIDSKLIYTGDKNASTPAINNQQGSVFAR
;
A
#
# COMPACT_ATOMS: atom_id res chain seq x y z
N MET A 1 23.01 60.74 27.25
CA MET A 1 23.22 59.28 27.29
C MET A 1 22.05 58.61 26.60
N ILE A 2 22.30 58.10 25.40
CA ILE A 2 21.32 57.50 24.49
C ILE A 2 20.98 56.10 25.01
N LYS A 3 19.68 55.79 25.20
CA LYS A 3 19.20 54.41 25.39
C LYS A 3 18.36 54.01 24.18
N ASN A 4 18.97 53.23 23.31
CA ASN A 4 18.31 52.46 22.26
C ASN A 4 17.66 51.22 22.89
N SER A 5 16.38 51.00 22.66
CA SER A 5 15.71 49.72 22.91
C SER A 5 15.04 49.29 21.61
N LEU A 6 15.57 48.22 21.01
CA LEU A 6 15.17 47.64 19.74
C LEU A 6 13.70 47.17 19.77
N ALA A 7 12.95 47.50 18.72
CA ALA A 7 11.69 46.85 18.38
C ALA A 7 11.98 45.53 17.63
N CYS A 8 11.59 44.39 18.20
CA CYS A 8 11.56 43.10 17.51
C CYS A 8 10.38 43.07 16.53
N ILE A 9 10.65 43.25 15.24
CA ILE A 9 9.69 42.95 14.17
C ILE A 9 9.82 41.45 13.87
N GLY A 10 8.82 40.67 14.28
CA GLY A 10 8.71 39.27 13.93
C GLY A 10 8.35 39.12 12.44
N LEU A 11 9.26 38.57 11.65
CA LEU A 11 8.99 38.18 10.26
C LEU A 11 8.18 36.87 10.28
N LEU A 12 6.88 36.97 9.99
CA LEU A 12 6.04 35.82 9.63
C LEU A 12 6.44 35.34 8.23
N LEU A 13 7.26 34.28 8.18
CA LEU A 13 7.48 33.51 6.95
C LEU A 13 6.20 32.74 6.62
N LEU A 14 5.32 33.35 5.83
CA LEU A 14 4.28 32.63 5.10
C LEU A 14 4.98 31.75 4.05
N SER A 15 5.12 30.46 4.36
CA SER A 15 5.47 29.46 3.35
C SER A 15 4.36 29.44 2.30
N ALA A 16 4.65 29.96 1.11
CA ALA A 16 3.78 29.82 -0.04
C ALA A 16 3.64 28.32 -0.35
N ILE A 17 2.48 27.75 -0.05
CA ILE A 17 2.09 26.43 -0.53
C ILE A 17 1.82 26.61 -2.01
N SER A 18 2.80 26.29 -2.85
CA SER A 18 2.53 26.10 -4.27
C SER A 18 1.42 25.07 -4.40
N PRO A 19 0.29 25.37 -5.07
CA PRO A 19 -0.73 24.36 -5.32
C PRO A 19 -0.06 23.25 -6.12
N ALA A 20 0.03 22.05 -5.53
CA ALA A 20 0.45 20.87 -6.26
C ALA A 20 -0.53 20.72 -7.43
N THR A 21 -0.04 20.93 -8.66
CA THR A 21 -0.82 20.64 -9.85
C THR A 21 -1.26 19.19 -9.75
N ALA A 22 -2.58 18.95 -9.69
CA ALA A 22 -3.12 17.61 -9.65
C ALA A 22 -2.53 16.83 -10.83
N GLN A 23 -1.88 15.71 -10.52
CA GLN A 23 -1.25 14.87 -11.51
C GLN A 23 -2.29 14.44 -12.57
N ASN A 24 -1.91 14.48 -13.84
CA ASN A 24 -2.78 14.11 -14.95
C ASN A 24 -1.97 13.33 -15.99
N ILE A 25 -1.67 12.06 -15.69
CA ILE A 25 -0.94 11.20 -16.61
C ILE A 25 -1.87 10.81 -17.75
N VAL A 26 -1.53 11.18 -18.98
CA VAL A 26 -2.26 10.78 -20.18
C VAL A 26 -1.28 10.12 -21.14
N TYR A 27 -1.63 8.94 -21.62
CA TYR A 27 -0.84 8.21 -22.59
C TYR A 27 -1.36 8.48 -24.02
N PRO A 28 -0.47 8.60 -25.02
CA PRO A 28 -0.85 8.56 -26.42
C PRO A 28 -1.56 7.24 -26.78
N ILE A 29 -2.44 7.27 -27.78
CA ILE A 29 -3.22 6.10 -28.24
C ILE A 29 -2.29 4.93 -28.64
N GLU A 30 -1.14 5.22 -29.24
CA GLU A 30 -0.17 4.22 -29.74
C GLU A 30 0.90 3.82 -28.69
N SER A 31 0.67 4.09 -27.41
CA SER A 31 1.67 3.84 -26.34
C SER A 31 1.83 2.36 -25.96
N GLY A 32 0.95 1.47 -26.46
CA GLY A 32 0.91 0.07 -26.05
C GLY A 32 0.37 -0.14 -24.62
N VAL A 33 -0.14 0.92 -23.98
CA VAL A 33 -0.75 0.86 -22.66
C VAL A 33 -2.18 0.37 -22.76
N THR A 34 -2.57 -0.56 -21.87
CA THR A 34 -3.92 -1.11 -21.84
C THR A 34 -4.83 -0.23 -20.99
N ASN A 35 -5.63 0.62 -21.62
CA ASN A 35 -6.66 1.40 -20.93
C ASN A 35 -7.84 0.48 -20.56
N LEU A 36 -8.05 0.27 -19.26
CA LEU A 36 -9.06 -0.66 -18.74
C LEU A 36 -10.50 -0.33 -19.17
N VAL A 37 -10.83 0.96 -19.29
CA VAL A 37 -12.19 1.37 -19.70
C VAL A 37 -12.43 1.00 -21.15
N THR A 38 -11.54 1.41 -22.06
CA THR A 38 -11.76 1.22 -23.50
C THR A 38 -11.50 -0.21 -23.95
N ALA A 39 -10.54 -0.91 -23.33
CA ALA A 39 -10.18 -2.27 -23.73
C ALA A 39 -11.11 -3.35 -23.16
N TYR A 40 -11.67 -3.15 -21.96
CA TYR A 40 -12.50 -4.17 -21.27
C TYR A 40 -13.93 -3.72 -20.98
N GLY A 41 -14.31 -2.49 -21.36
CA GLY A 41 -15.65 -1.96 -21.09
C GLY A 41 -15.92 -1.86 -19.58
N ILE A 42 -14.89 -1.57 -18.78
CA ILE A 42 -15.01 -1.34 -17.34
C ILE A 42 -15.75 -0.01 -17.13
N VAL A 43 -16.74 0.00 -16.25
CA VAL A 43 -17.65 1.14 -16.07
C VAL A 43 -17.34 1.85 -14.75
N PRO A 44 -16.69 3.02 -14.77
CA PRO A 44 -16.46 3.81 -13.56
C PRO A 44 -17.76 4.47 -13.07
N ASN A 45 -17.75 4.87 -11.81
CA ASN A 45 -18.80 5.63 -11.10
C ASN A 45 -20.17 4.93 -11.03
N ASN A 46 -20.22 3.63 -11.29
CA ASN A 46 -21.43 2.83 -11.19
C ASN A 46 -21.23 1.66 -10.23
N MET A 47 -21.85 1.72 -9.04
CA MET A 47 -21.72 0.68 -8.02
C MET A 47 -22.40 -0.63 -8.44
N ALA A 48 -23.47 -0.58 -9.26
CA ALA A 48 -24.14 -1.78 -9.76
C ALA A 48 -23.21 -2.63 -10.66
N GLU A 49 -22.16 -2.03 -11.21
CA GLU A 49 -21.17 -2.72 -12.05
C GLU A 49 -20.08 -3.42 -11.24
N ALA A 50 -20.13 -3.42 -9.90
CA ALA A 50 -19.05 -3.96 -9.06
C ALA A 50 -18.64 -5.40 -9.42
N ALA A 51 -19.62 -6.29 -9.62
CA ALA A 51 -19.36 -7.68 -10.00
C ALA A 51 -18.72 -7.78 -11.40
N ASN A 52 -19.27 -7.06 -12.37
CA ASN A 52 -18.77 -7.04 -13.74
C ASN A 52 -17.37 -6.43 -13.83
N ASN A 53 -17.15 -5.31 -13.16
CA ASN A 53 -15.86 -4.64 -13.08
C ASN A 53 -14.81 -5.55 -12.45
N SER A 54 -15.13 -6.25 -11.35
CA SER A 54 -14.21 -7.22 -10.74
C SER A 54 -13.80 -8.30 -11.75
N ALA A 55 -14.77 -8.89 -12.46
CA ALA A 55 -14.50 -9.91 -13.47
C ALA A 55 -13.68 -9.37 -14.66
N LYS A 56 -13.98 -8.16 -15.14
CA LYS A 56 -13.27 -7.50 -16.25
C LYS A 56 -11.84 -7.11 -15.89
N ILE A 57 -11.61 -6.59 -14.68
CA ILE A 57 -10.27 -6.26 -14.18
C ILE A 57 -9.45 -7.55 -14.01
N GLN A 58 -10.05 -8.60 -13.43
CA GLN A 58 -9.38 -9.90 -13.32
C GLN A 58 -9.04 -10.50 -14.70
N LYS A 59 -9.94 -10.35 -15.69
CA LYS A 59 -9.66 -10.74 -17.07
C LYS A 59 -8.50 -9.94 -17.65
N ALA A 60 -8.46 -8.62 -17.45
CA ALA A 60 -7.37 -7.78 -17.93
C ALA A 60 -6.01 -8.21 -17.36
N ILE A 61 -5.98 -8.57 -16.08
CA ILE A 61 -4.81 -9.14 -15.41
C ILE A 61 -4.38 -10.46 -16.05
N ILE A 62 -5.31 -11.38 -16.34
CA ILE A 62 -5.01 -12.68 -16.96
C ILE A 62 -4.48 -12.49 -18.39
N ASP A 63 -5.11 -11.59 -19.16
CA ASP A 63 -4.73 -11.31 -20.54
C ASP A 63 -3.33 -10.67 -20.62
N CYS A 64 -2.88 -9.93 -19.59
CA CYS A 64 -1.48 -9.48 -19.49
C CYS A 64 -0.48 -10.65 -19.51
N TYR A 65 -0.81 -11.79 -18.91
CA TYR A 65 0.06 -12.97 -18.90
C TYR A 65 0.01 -13.75 -20.20
N GLY A 66 -1.16 -13.86 -20.81
CA GLY A 66 -1.34 -14.60 -22.06
C GLY A 66 -0.59 -14.00 -23.26
N ASN A 67 -0.28 -12.70 -23.20
CA ASN A 67 0.14 -11.94 -24.38
C ASN A 67 1.65 -11.68 -24.54
N ARG A 68 2.50 -11.93 -23.54
CA ARG A 68 3.98 -12.04 -23.65
C ARG A 68 4.65 -11.97 -22.27
N ALA A 69 5.23 -13.07 -21.81
CA ALA A 69 5.91 -13.16 -20.51
C ALA A 69 7.24 -12.39 -20.42
N ASP A 70 7.66 -11.74 -21.51
CA ASP A 70 8.89 -10.97 -21.72
C ASP A 70 8.67 -9.45 -21.81
N VAL A 71 7.41 -8.97 -21.84
CA VAL A 71 7.11 -7.53 -22.01
C VAL A 71 6.34 -6.98 -20.82
N SER A 72 6.82 -5.86 -20.29
CA SER A 72 6.14 -5.12 -19.23
C SER A 72 4.80 -4.59 -19.71
N GLN A 73 3.73 -4.91 -18.98
CA GLN A 73 2.36 -4.48 -19.28
C GLN A 73 1.94 -3.36 -18.33
N VAL A 74 1.32 -2.33 -18.89
CA VAL A 74 0.73 -1.23 -18.11
C VAL A 74 -0.79 -1.34 -18.21
N LEU A 75 -1.43 -1.64 -17.08
CA LEU A 75 -2.87 -1.55 -16.90
C LEU A 75 -3.21 -0.13 -16.44
N TYR A 76 -3.71 0.68 -17.37
CA TYR A 76 -4.02 2.09 -17.14
C TYR A 76 -5.46 2.29 -16.71
N ILE A 77 -5.62 3.07 -15.64
CA ILE A 77 -6.89 3.35 -14.97
C ILE A 77 -7.13 4.87 -15.07
N PRO A 78 -7.99 5.31 -16.01
CA PRO A 78 -8.42 6.71 -16.06
C PRO A 78 -9.03 7.19 -14.74
N ASN A 79 -9.20 8.50 -14.60
CA ASN A 79 -9.92 9.04 -13.45
C ASN A 79 -11.38 8.54 -13.43
N GLY A 80 -11.82 8.08 -12.26
CA GLY A 80 -13.11 7.46 -12.02
C GLY A 80 -13.09 6.59 -10.76
N THR A 81 -14.26 6.30 -10.20
CA THR A 81 -14.42 5.33 -9.11
C THR A 81 -14.83 3.98 -9.66
N TYR A 82 -13.94 3.01 -9.63
CA TYR A 82 -14.13 1.66 -10.12
C TYR A 82 -14.57 0.76 -8.98
N TYR A 83 -15.88 0.56 -8.86
CA TYR A 83 -16.44 -0.32 -7.84
C TYR A 83 -16.07 -1.77 -8.15
N VAL A 84 -15.68 -2.52 -7.11
CA VAL A 84 -15.38 -3.95 -7.13
C VAL A 84 -15.99 -4.64 -5.91
N ASN A 85 -16.24 -5.94 -5.98
CA ASN A 85 -16.77 -6.75 -4.88
C ASN A 85 -16.03 -8.07 -4.69
N LYS A 86 -15.01 -8.34 -5.51
CA LYS A 86 -14.14 -9.51 -5.38
C LYS A 86 -12.69 -9.07 -5.26
N LYS A 87 -11.86 -9.99 -4.77
CA LYS A 87 -10.41 -9.88 -4.83
C LYS A 87 -9.95 -9.97 -6.28
N MET A 88 -8.94 -9.18 -6.64
CA MET A 88 -8.20 -9.30 -7.90
C MET A 88 -6.80 -9.79 -7.59
N THR A 89 -6.35 -10.81 -8.33
CA THR A 89 -5.06 -11.46 -8.10
C THR A 89 -4.25 -11.56 -9.38
N LEU A 90 -2.99 -11.17 -9.27
CA LEU A 90 -2.05 -11.16 -10.38
C LEU A 90 -1.42 -12.54 -10.66
N GLY A 91 -0.85 -13.19 -9.65
CA GLY A 91 -0.31 -14.54 -9.79
C GLY A 91 -0.77 -15.51 -8.72
N SER A 92 -0.51 -16.79 -8.94
CA SER A 92 -1.01 -17.88 -8.11
C SER A 92 -0.04 -19.06 -8.06
N VAL A 93 -0.29 -19.96 -7.13
CA VAL A 93 0.28 -21.31 -7.10
C VAL A 93 -0.68 -22.33 -7.72
N ASN A 94 -0.13 -23.45 -8.20
CA ASN A 94 -0.92 -24.61 -8.60
C ASN A 94 -1.33 -25.45 -7.37
N GLY A 95 -2.08 -26.54 -7.58
CA GLY A 95 -2.53 -27.42 -6.49
C GLY A 95 -1.42 -28.12 -5.69
N THR A 96 -0.15 -28.01 -6.10
CA THR A 96 1.02 -28.51 -5.35
C THR A 96 1.78 -27.41 -4.59
N GLY A 97 1.27 -26.16 -4.60
CA GLY A 97 1.92 -25.02 -3.96
C GLY A 97 3.08 -24.41 -4.77
N LYS A 98 3.35 -24.89 -5.99
CA LYS A 98 4.38 -24.31 -6.88
C LYS A 98 3.81 -23.12 -7.63
N VAL A 99 4.63 -22.08 -7.85
CA VAL A 99 4.28 -20.92 -8.68
C VAL A 99 3.73 -21.38 -10.04
N GLN A 100 2.48 -21.04 -10.32
CA GLN A 100 1.79 -21.29 -11.59
C GLN A 100 1.83 -20.04 -12.48
N THR A 101 1.42 -18.91 -11.90
CA THR A 101 1.46 -17.62 -12.56
C THR A 101 2.47 -16.74 -11.83
N PRO A 102 3.56 -16.30 -12.49
CA PRO A 102 4.73 -15.75 -11.82
C PRO A 102 4.52 -14.40 -11.14
N ALA A 103 3.39 -13.71 -11.37
CA ALA A 103 3.14 -12.37 -10.84
C ALA A 103 4.23 -11.36 -11.22
N ARG A 104 4.62 -11.24 -12.49
CA ARG A 104 5.74 -10.37 -12.91
C ARG A 104 5.37 -9.41 -14.04
N ALA A 105 6.12 -8.33 -14.13
CA ALA A 105 6.13 -7.34 -15.22
C ALA A 105 4.79 -6.61 -15.44
N VAL A 106 4.04 -6.34 -14.38
CA VAL A 106 2.76 -5.61 -14.46
C VAL A 106 2.83 -4.31 -13.67
N THR A 107 2.40 -3.22 -14.31
CA THR A 107 2.21 -1.91 -13.69
C THR A 107 0.72 -1.59 -13.67
N PHE A 108 0.15 -1.38 -12.47
CA PHE A 108 -1.13 -0.68 -12.33
C PHE A 108 -0.85 0.82 -12.28
N GLN A 109 -1.35 1.55 -13.26
CA GLN A 109 -1.09 2.97 -13.44
C GLN A 109 -2.40 3.74 -13.45
N GLY A 110 -2.69 4.47 -12.38
CA GLY A 110 -3.80 5.43 -12.42
C GLY A 110 -3.40 6.71 -13.16
N GLN A 111 -4.41 7.42 -13.68
CA GLN A 111 -4.24 8.75 -14.27
C GLN A 111 -3.79 9.78 -13.22
N SER A 112 -4.28 9.64 -11.99
CA SER A 112 -3.95 10.48 -10.85
C SER A 112 -4.23 9.76 -9.53
N ARG A 113 -3.41 10.03 -8.51
CA ARG A 113 -3.56 9.43 -7.17
C ARG A 113 -4.98 9.57 -6.63
N ASP A 114 -5.54 10.77 -6.74
CA ASP A 114 -6.80 11.11 -6.08
C ASP A 114 -8.03 10.92 -6.98
N GLY A 115 -7.84 10.77 -8.30
CA GLY A 115 -8.92 10.62 -9.27
C GLY A 115 -9.14 9.20 -9.77
N ALA A 116 -8.12 8.34 -9.82
CA ALA A 116 -8.26 6.94 -10.20
C ALA A 116 -8.44 6.07 -8.95
N ILE A 117 -9.68 5.67 -8.65
CA ILE A 117 -10.05 5.04 -7.38
C ILE A 117 -10.56 3.62 -7.63
N LEU A 118 -9.85 2.60 -7.17
CA LEU A 118 -10.34 1.23 -7.07
C LEU A 118 -11.06 1.08 -5.72
N ARG A 119 -12.38 0.89 -5.73
CA ARG A 119 -13.21 0.91 -4.52
C ARG A 119 -13.95 -0.40 -4.29
N LEU A 120 -13.66 -1.08 -3.18
CA LEU A 120 -14.48 -2.18 -2.70
C LEU A 120 -15.87 -1.66 -2.27
N VAL A 121 -16.93 -2.37 -2.63
CA VAL A 121 -18.28 -2.07 -2.12
C VAL A 121 -18.34 -2.26 -0.61
N ASP A 122 -19.18 -1.46 0.05
CA ASP A 122 -19.37 -1.55 1.49
C ASP A 122 -19.99 -2.92 1.87
N ALA A 123 -19.60 -3.47 3.03
CA ALA A 123 -20.07 -4.78 3.52
C ALA A 123 -19.99 -5.91 2.47
N SER A 124 -18.86 -6.01 1.77
CA SER A 124 -18.64 -7.06 0.77
C SER A 124 -18.48 -8.42 1.46
N PRO A 125 -19.27 -9.46 1.12
CA PRO A 125 -19.30 -10.73 1.86
C PRO A 125 -17.95 -11.45 2.03
N ASP A 126 -17.02 -11.28 1.08
CA ASP A 126 -15.70 -11.93 1.16
C ASP A 126 -14.71 -11.17 2.09
N PHE A 127 -15.13 -10.03 2.64
CA PHE A 127 -14.31 -9.05 3.36
C PHE A 127 -14.92 -8.57 4.69
N ASP A 128 -16.20 -8.88 4.93
CA ASP A 128 -16.99 -8.41 6.08
C ASP A 128 -16.61 -9.08 7.41
N GLY A 129 -15.89 -10.21 7.34
CA GLY A 129 -15.36 -10.92 8.49
C GLY A 129 -16.31 -11.91 9.16
N VAL A 130 -17.27 -12.51 8.42
CA VAL A 130 -18.02 -13.70 8.89
C VAL A 130 -17.09 -14.80 9.44
N SER A 131 -15.85 -14.87 8.94
CA SER A 131 -14.76 -15.62 9.58
C SER A 131 -13.64 -14.67 10.00
N SER A 132 -13.40 -14.52 11.31
CA SER A 132 -12.35 -13.63 11.85
C SER A 132 -10.91 -14.04 11.51
N THR A 133 -10.71 -15.21 10.90
CA THR A 133 -9.38 -15.76 10.59
C THR A 133 -8.95 -15.57 9.14
N VAL A 134 -9.89 -15.24 8.24
CA VAL A 134 -9.59 -15.07 6.81
C VAL A 134 -9.58 -13.59 6.48
N VAL A 135 -8.40 -13.09 6.10
CA VAL A 135 -8.21 -11.74 5.59
C VAL A 135 -8.08 -11.77 4.07
N THR A 136 -8.73 -10.83 3.39
CA THR A 136 -8.86 -10.85 1.94
C THR A 136 -8.35 -9.54 1.34
N PRO A 137 -7.34 -9.56 0.47
CA PRO A 137 -6.90 -8.36 -0.23
C PRO A 137 -7.89 -7.93 -1.31
N VAL A 138 -8.05 -6.61 -1.49
CA VAL A 138 -8.71 -6.07 -2.69
C VAL A 138 -7.84 -6.39 -3.89
N LEU A 139 -6.59 -5.92 -3.89
CA LEU A 139 -5.60 -6.25 -4.93
C LEU A 139 -4.45 -7.08 -4.33
N ALA A 140 -4.21 -8.26 -4.89
CA ALA A 140 -3.09 -9.12 -4.55
C ALA A 140 -2.17 -9.30 -5.76
N PHE A 141 -0.86 -9.16 -5.54
CA PHE A 141 0.12 -9.51 -6.55
C PHE A 141 0.36 -11.01 -6.61
N PHE A 142 0.24 -11.74 -5.50
CA PHE A 142 0.48 -13.18 -5.54
C PHE A 142 -0.33 -13.93 -4.50
N GLU A 143 -0.98 -15.01 -4.92
CA GLU A 143 -1.63 -15.99 -4.06
C GLU A 143 -0.72 -17.18 -3.82
N GLY A 144 -0.01 -17.13 -2.70
CA GLY A 144 0.86 -18.17 -2.21
C GLY A 144 1.73 -17.65 -1.08
N THR A 145 2.50 -18.54 -0.46
CA THR A 145 3.37 -18.18 0.67
C THR A 145 4.80 -17.84 0.22
N PHE A 146 5.20 -18.23 -0.99
CA PHE A 146 6.56 -18.06 -1.52
C PHE A 146 6.54 -17.73 -3.02
N ASN A 147 7.31 -16.72 -3.44
CA ASN A 147 7.57 -16.45 -4.85
C ASN A 147 8.89 -15.68 -5.03
N ASN A 148 9.74 -16.16 -5.94
CA ASN A 148 11.07 -15.62 -6.21
C ASN A 148 11.27 -15.12 -7.65
N VAL A 149 10.20 -14.97 -8.43
CA VAL A 149 10.22 -14.58 -9.85
C VAL A 149 9.29 -13.41 -10.19
N ALA A 150 8.71 -12.73 -9.20
CA ALA A 150 7.76 -11.62 -9.34
C ALA A 150 8.42 -10.26 -9.66
N MET A 151 9.26 -10.20 -10.70
CA MET A 151 10.05 -9.00 -11.01
C MET A 151 9.26 -7.93 -11.78
N GLY A 152 9.55 -6.65 -11.57
CA GLY A 152 9.03 -5.57 -12.41
C GLY A 152 7.59 -5.18 -12.15
N ASN A 153 7.15 -5.32 -10.90
CA ASN A 153 5.80 -4.98 -10.48
C ASN A 153 5.71 -3.56 -9.95
N TYR A 154 4.68 -2.83 -10.37
CA TYR A 154 4.44 -1.47 -9.91
C TYR A 154 2.97 -1.16 -9.64
N VAL A 155 2.73 -0.31 -8.64
CA VAL A 155 1.43 0.34 -8.41
C VAL A 155 1.66 1.84 -8.32
N LYS A 156 1.03 2.63 -9.18
CA LYS A 156 1.31 4.06 -9.31
C LYS A 156 0.05 4.89 -9.44
N ASN A 157 0.05 6.06 -8.78
CA ASN A 157 -0.88 7.16 -9.04
C ASN A 157 -2.36 6.72 -8.96
N LEU A 158 -2.74 5.99 -7.92
CA LEU A 158 -4.13 5.56 -7.70
C LEU A 158 -4.49 5.52 -6.22
N THR A 159 -5.79 5.42 -5.94
CA THR A 159 -6.33 5.15 -4.62
C THR A 159 -6.95 3.75 -4.56
N ILE A 160 -6.66 3.00 -3.50
CA ILE A 160 -7.39 1.78 -3.13
C ILE A 160 -8.25 2.10 -1.90
N ASP A 161 -9.55 1.97 -2.05
CA ASP A 161 -10.55 2.30 -1.02
C ASP A 161 -11.30 1.02 -0.64
N ILE A 162 -11.15 0.55 0.60
CA ILE A 162 -11.81 -0.69 1.04
C ILE A 162 -13.29 -0.49 1.42
N GLY A 163 -13.87 0.69 1.22
CA GLY A 163 -15.25 0.98 1.61
C GLY A 163 -15.44 0.97 3.14
N ALA A 164 -16.69 0.82 3.57
CA ALA A 164 -17.08 0.67 4.98
C ALA A 164 -17.52 -0.77 5.30
N ASN A 165 -17.46 -1.17 6.58
CA ASN A 165 -17.87 -2.50 7.04
C ASN A 165 -17.12 -3.67 6.38
N ASN A 166 -15.85 -3.49 6.03
CA ASN A 166 -14.97 -4.54 5.49
C ASN A 166 -13.77 -4.79 6.43
N PRO A 167 -13.99 -5.22 7.70
CA PRO A 167 -12.95 -5.31 8.71
C PRO A 167 -11.81 -6.28 8.37
N ASN A 168 -12.07 -7.30 7.53
CA ASN A 168 -11.05 -8.27 7.14
C ASN A 168 -10.34 -7.92 5.83
N ALA A 169 -10.65 -6.76 5.24
CA ALA A 169 -10.02 -6.35 4.00
C ALA A 169 -8.55 -5.95 4.21
N ILE A 170 -7.70 -6.42 3.30
CA ILE A 170 -6.39 -5.85 3.04
C ILE A 170 -6.54 -4.92 1.83
N GLY A 171 -6.00 -3.71 1.88
CA GLY A 171 -6.06 -2.81 0.72
C GLY A 171 -5.23 -3.37 -0.43
N LEU A 172 -3.93 -3.54 -0.20
CA LEU A 172 -2.97 -4.04 -1.17
C LEU A 172 -2.07 -5.10 -0.56
N ASP A 173 -2.07 -6.30 -1.13
CA ASP A 173 -1.07 -7.34 -0.86
C ASP A 173 -0.03 -7.32 -1.99
N PHE A 174 1.01 -6.52 -1.78
CA PHE A 174 2.04 -6.24 -2.78
C PHE A 174 3.20 -7.23 -2.66
N HIS A 175 3.65 -7.71 -3.81
CA HIS A 175 4.80 -8.59 -3.90
C HIS A 175 5.65 -8.23 -5.11
N ASN A 176 6.96 -8.22 -4.91
CA ASN A 176 7.89 -8.06 -6.00
C ASN A 176 9.24 -8.73 -5.69
N ASN A 177 9.98 -9.05 -6.74
CA ASN A 177 11.35 -9.55 -6.70
C ASN A 177 12.26 -8.60 -7.49
N ASN A 178 13.50 -8.44 -7.04
CA ASN A 178 14.59 -7.69 -7.71
C ASN A 178 14.34 -6.18 -7.93
N PHE A 179 13.32 -5.80 -8.68
CA PHE A 179 12.94 -4.42 -8.93
C PHE A 179 11.41 -4.29 -9.00
N GLY A 180 10.92 -3.13 -8.63
CA GLY A 180 9.50 -2.85 -8.47
C GLY A 180 9.29 -1.74 -7.45
N GLY A 181 8.04 -1.34 -7.25
CA GLY A 181 7.75 -0.32 -6.26
C GLY A 181 6.32 0.20 -6.28
N ILE A 182 6.05 1.08 -5.34
CA ILE A 182 4.76 1.76 -5.22
C ILE A 182 5.06 3.26 -5.20
N SER A 183 4.37 4.06 -6.00
CA SER A 183 4.55 5.51 -6.01
C SER A 183 3.26 6.28 -6.10
N ASP A 184 3.06 7.26 -5.21
CA ASP A 184 1.90 8.16 -5.21
C ASP A 184 0.58 7.39 -5.09
N VAL A 185 0.45 6.59 -4.02
CA VAL A 185 -0.72 5.75 -3.80
C VAL A 185 -1.37 6.08 -2.46
N THR A 186 -2.70 6.12 -2.44
CA THR A 186 -3.47 6.21 -1.20
C THR A 186 -4.18 4.88 -0.97
N ILE A 187 -4.11 4.35 0.24
CA ILE A 187 -4.88 3.18 0.67
C ILE A 187 -5.71 3.60 1.88
N LYS A 188 -7.03 3.46 1.81
CA LYS A 188 -7.90 3.96 2.87
C LYS A 188 -9.12 3.09 3.12
N THR A 189 -9.66 3.23 4.31
CA THR A 189 -11.00 2.78 4.68
C THR A 189 -11.94 3.97 4.84
N ARG A 190 -13.22 3.77 4.52
CA ARG A 190 -14.29 4.74 4.80
C ARG A 190 -15.10 4.39 6.04
N ASP A 191 -14.74 3.29 6.71
CA ASP A 191 -15.39 2.89 7.94
C ASP A 191 -15.21 3.97 9.01
N SER A 192 -16.30 4.40 9.65
CA SER A 192 -16.29 5.46 10.65
C SER A 192 -15.45 5.11 11.89
N GLN A 193 -15.26 3.82 12.16
CA GLN A 193 -14.38 3.31 13.21
C GLN A 193 -12.99 2.95 12.69
N ARG A 194 -12.66 3.36 11.46
CA ARG A 194 -11.39 3.11 10.79
C ARG A 194 -11.05 1.62 10.64
N ARG A 195 -12.07 0.75 10.58
CA ARG A 195 -11.89 -0.71 10.45
C ARG A 195 -11.38 -1.11 9.06
N GLY A 196 -10.63 -2.21 9.06
CA GLY A 196 -9.92 -2.82 7.93
C GLY A 196 -8.70 -3.54 8.50
N ASN A 197 -8.24 -4.63 7.90
CA ASN A 197 -7.16 -5.41 8.52
C ASN A 197 -5.80 -4.76 8.32
N THR A 198 -5.35 -4.63 7.07
CA THR A 198 -4.04 -4.07 6.75
C THR A 198 -4.15 -3.17 5.52
N GLY A 199 -3.59 -1.96 5.56
CA GLY A 199 -3.54 -1.10 4.39
C GLY A 199 -2.64 -1.71 3.30
N LEU A 200 -1.33 -1.80 3.59
CA LEU A 200 -0.33 -2.38 2.70
C LEU A 200 0.36 -3.58 3.35
N LYS A 201 0.24 -4.75 2.71
CA LYS A 201 0.87 -5.99 3.13
C LYS A 201 1.96 -6.38 2.13
N MET A 202 3.14 -6.76 2.65
CA MET A 202 4.34 -7.14 1.88
C MET A 202 5.16 -8.19 2.66
N ASN A 203 4.59 -9.37 2.88
CA ASN A 203 5.20 -10.40 3.73
C ASN A 203 5.19 -11.81 3.11
N ILE A 204 5.06 -11.91 1.79
CA ILE A 204 5.25 -13.17 1.07
C ILE A 204 6.73 -13.55 1.14
N GLU A 205 7.04 -14.83 1.34
CA GLU A 205 8.43 -15.26 1.41
C GLU A 205 9.18 -14.99 0.11
N ASN A 206 10.48 -14.74 0.26
CA ASN A 206 11.38 -14.39 -0.83
C ASN A 206 11.01 -13.08 -1.53
N THR A 207 10.39 -12.13 -0.82
CA THR A 207 10.18 -10.77 -1.33
C THR A 207 11.52 -10.04 -1.55
N GLY A 208 11.67 -9.38 -2.71
CA GLY A 208 12.89 -8.67 -3.14
C GLY A 208 12.92 -7.17 -2.82
N ILE A 209 13.83 -6.43 -3.49
CA ILE A 209 14.02 -4.98 -3.31
C ILE A 209 12.84 -4.26 -3.95
N GLY A 210 12.28 -3.28 -3.27
CA GLY A 210 11.36 -2.31 -3.87
C GLY A 210 11.51 -0.93 -3.27
N TYR A 211 11.13 0.08 -4.04
CA TYR A 211 11.06 1.47 -3.59
C TYR A 211 9.61 1.89 -3.43
N ILE A 212 9.25 2.24 -2.19
CA ILE A 212 7.89 2.61 -1.79
C ILE A 212 7.92 4.10 -1.48
N LYS A 213 7.32 4.92 -2.34
CA LYS A 213 7.41 6.37 -2.28
C LYS A 213 6.05 7.05 -2.26
N ASN A 214 5.88 8.07 -1.41
CA ASN A 214 4.67 8.90 -1.38
C ASN A 214 3.40 8.04 -1.24
N VAL A 215 3.39 7.19 -0.22
CA VAL A 215 2.27 6.28 0.07
C VAL A 215 1.58 6.73 1.34
N ARG A 216 0.27 6.94 1.25
CA ARG A 216 -0.59 7.28 2.38
C ARG A 216 -1.50 6.12 2.75
N VAL A 217 -1.56 5.77 4.03
CA VAL A 217 -2.48 4.76 4.58
C VAL A 217 -3.35 5.38 5.67
N GLU A 218 -4.66 5.37 5.46
CA GLU A 218 -5.66 5.96 6.37
C GLU A 218 -6.56 4.87 6.97
N GLY A 219 -6.54 4.75 8.30
CA GLY A 219 -7.26 3.74 9.07
C GLY A 219 -6.56 2.38 9.11
N PHE A 220 -7.35 1.30 9.18
CA PHE A 220 -6.92 -0.09 9.36
C PHE A 220 -6.43 -0.43 10.76
N ASP A 221 -6.40 -1.72 11.11
CA ASP A 221 -5.69 -2.20 12.29
C ASP A 221 -4.18 -2.00 12.13
N TYR A 222 -3.65 -2.36 10.96
CA TYR A 222 -2.26 -2.17 10.60
C TYR A 222 -2.13 -1.28 9.36
N GLY A 223 -1.27 -0.26 9.41
CA GLY A 223 -1.02 0.58 8.24
C GLY A 223 -0.20 -0.18 7.19
N ILE A 224 0.98 -0.64 7.60
CA ILE A 224 1.87 -1.48 6.80
C ILE A 224 2.24 -2.74 7.57
N LYS A 225 2.14 -3.91 6.95
CA LYS A 225 2.77 -5.15 7.44
C LYS A 225 3.80 -5.61 6.43
N VAL A 226 5.05 -5.68 6.85
CA VAL A 226 6.16 -6.11 6.01
C VAL A 226 6.89 -7.27 6.67
N GLY A 227 7.39 -8.21 5.87
CA GLY A 227 8.12 -9.37 6.38
C GLY A 227 8.97 -10.07 5.32
N ALA A 228 9.38 -11.30 5.64
CA ALA A 228 10.39 -12.10 4.95
C ALA A 228 11.83 -11.56 5.13
N TYR A 229 12.71 -12.42 5.62
CA TYR A 229 14.06 -12.09 6.10
C TYR A 229 15.04 -11.56 5.05
N ILE A 230 14.78 -11.80 3.76
CA ILE A 230 15.71 -11.48 2.68
C ILE A 230 15.33 -10.21 1.95
N ILE A 231 16.36 -9.46 1.54
CA ILE A 231 16.33 -8.32 0.62
C ILE A 231 15.48 -7.13 1.13
N ALA A 232 16.01 -5.91 1.07
CA ALA A 232 15.44 -4.75 1.78
C ALA A 232 14.44 -3.92 0.95
N TYR A 233 13.38 -3.44 1.60
CA TYR A 233 12.53 -2.35 1.09
C TYR A 233 13.07 -0.99 1.52
N LEU A 234 13.01 -0.03 0.60
CA LEU A 234 13.26 1.38 0.89
C LEU A 234 11.92 2.15 0.86
N TYR A 235 11.65 2.88 1.92
CA TYR A 235 10.48 3.72 2.07
C TYR A 235 10.87 5.20 2.09
N GLU A 236 10.13 6.02 1.35
CA GLU A 236 10.31 7.47 1.35
C GLU A 236 8.95 8.18 1.28
N ASP A 237 8.75 9.24 2.08
CA ASP A 237 7.48 9.98 2.10
C ASP A 237 6.28 9.07 2.42
N ILE A 238 6.28 8.45 3.60
CA ILE A 238 5.19 7.58 4.03
C ILE A 238 4.31 8.31 5.04
N GLU A 239 3.00 8.26 4.85
CA GLU A 239 2.02 8.81 5.78
C GLU A 239 1.11 7.71 6.32
N LEU A 240 1.13 7.51 7.63
CA LEU A 240 0.31 6.51 8.31
C LEU A 240 -0.57 7.21 9.34
N GLU A 241 -1.89 7.16 9.15
CA GLU A 241 -2.83 7.90 9.97
C GLU A 241 -4.00 7.04 10.43
N GLY A 242 -4.28 7.09 11.74
CA GLY A 242 -5.50 6.52 12.32
C GLY A 242 -5.56 5.00 12.38
N GLN A 243 -4.41 4.32 12.42
CA GLN A 243 -4.34 2.89 12.66
C GLN A 243 -4.86 2.51 14.06
N ARG A 244 -5.44 1.31 14.20
CA ARG A 244 -6.05 0.82 15.45
C ARG A 244 -5.13 -0.10 16.27
N ILE A 245 -4.07 -0.66 15.68
CA ILE A 245 -3.11 -1.54 16.36
C ILE A 245 -1.67 -1.06 16.18
N ALA A 246 -1.21 -0.78 14.97
CA ALA A 246 0.13 -0.22 14.73
C ALA A 246 0.21 0.48 13.37
N GLY A 247 1.05 1.53 13.28
CA GLY A 247 1.39 2.17 12.01
C GLY A 247 2.04 1.17 11.05
N LEU A 248 3.25 0.72 11.39
CA LEU A 248 4.02 -0.27 10.63
C LEU A 248 4.39 -1.45 11.54
N VAL A 249 4.20 -2.67 11.05
CA VAL A 249 4.71 -3.90 11.67
C VAL A 249 5.76 -4.50 10.76
N ASN A 250 6.97 -4.65 11.29
CA ASN A 250 8.08 -5.33 10.64
C ASN A 250 8.25 -6.73 11.25
N LEU A 251 8.19 -7.75 10.40
CA LEU A 251 8.36 -9.17 10.71
C LEU A 251 9.71 -9.63 10.16
N ASP A 252 10.78 -9.33 10.90
CA ASP A 252 12.15 -9.76 10.59
C ASP A 252 12.76 -9.31 9.25
N LYS A 253 12.26 -8.25 8.62
CA LYS A 253 12.84 -7.70 7.39
C LYS A 253 13.82 -6.55 7.67
N PRO A 254 14.99 -6.49 6.99
CA PRO A 254 15.80 -5.28 6.94
C PRO A 254 15.09 -4.20 6.10
N ILE A 255 14.79 -3.04 6.68
CA ILE A 255 14.09 -1.93 6.00
C ILE A 255 14.73 -0.59 6.29
N GLN A 256 14.61 0.33 5.33
CA GLN A 256 15.11 1.70 5.43
C GLN A 256 13.97 2.67 5.16
N ILE A 257 13.80 3.67 6.02
CA ILE A 257 12.67 4.58 6.00
C ILE A 257 13.17 6.02 6.12
N ARG A 258 12.82 6.86 5.15
CA ARG A 258 13.06 8.29 5.20
C ARG A 258 11.72 9.05 5.17
N ARG A 259 11.54 10.00 6.07
CA ARG A 259 10.32 10.83 6.16
C ARG A 259 9.04 10.00 6.31
N LEU A 260 9.01 9.13 7.32
CA LEU A 260 7.75 8.57 7.82
C LEU A 260 7.05 9.60 8.70
N THR A 261 5.81 9.93 8.38
CA THR A 261 4.90 10.64 9.27
C THR A 261 3.85 9.65 9.77
N SER A 262 3.87 9.37 11.07
CA SER A 262 2.85 8.56 11.73
C SER A 262 2.01 9.43 12.66
N ARG A 263 0.69 9.40 12.54
CA ARG A 263 -0.26 10.15 13.39
C ARG A 263 -1.27 9.18 14.01
N ASN A 264 -0.93 8.64 15.17
CA ASN A 264 -1.62 7.49 15.75
C ASN A 264 -1.72 7.53 17.28
N ALA A 265 -2.77 6.90 17.81
CA ALA A 265 -2.90 6.60 19.24
C ALA A 265 -2.25 5.25 19.64
N VAL A 266 -1.61 4.60 18.67
CA VAL A 266 -0.93 3.30 18.78
C VAL A 266 0.53 3.45 18.34
N PRO A 267 1.42 2.44 18.59
CA PRO A 267 2.80 2.53 18.17
C PRO A 267 2.94 2.83 16.67
N ALA A 268 3.86 3.72 16.32
CA ALA A 268 4.14 4.03 14.94
C ALA A 268 4.85 2.86 14.24
N ILE A 269 5.76 2.19 14.95
CA ILE A 269 6.48 1.02 14.47
C ILE A 269 6.47 -0.07 15.55
N VAL A 270 6.20 -1.30 15.14
CA VAL A 270 6.45 -2.52 15.92
C VAL A 270 7.44 -3.38 15.14
N ASN A 271 8.61 -3.62 15.71
CA ASN A 271 9.61 -4.54 15.17
C ASN A 271 9.57 -5.81 16.01
N THR A 272 9.17 -6.93 15.39
CA THR A 272 8.85 -8.17 16.11
C THR A 272 9.30 -9.37 15.30
N PRO A 273 9.64 -10.50 15.96
CA PRO A 273 9.92 -11.74 15.26
C PRO A 273 8.78 -12.12 14.31
N ASP A 274 9.13 -12.65 13.13
CA ASP A 274 8.20 -13.45 12.36
C ASP A 274 8.02 -14.80 13.08
N ILE A 275 6.77 -15.23 13.21
CA ILE A 275 6.45 -16.51 13.84
C ILE A 275 6.76 -17.69 12.92
N ASN A 276 7.15 -17.45 11.66
CA ASN A 276 7.53 -18.49 10.72
C ASN A 276 8.96 -19.00 10.99
N PRO A 277 9.11 -20.24 11.52
CA PRO A 277 10.41 -20.77 11.89
C PRO A 277 11.29 -21.15 10.69
N ALA A 278 10.74 -21.16 9.47
CA ALA A 278 11.44 -21.64 8.28
C ALA A 278 12.61 -20.74 7.85
N MET A 279 12.58 -19.45 8.21
CA MET A 279 13.60 -18.48 7.82
C MET A 279 13.81 -17.43 8.92
N PRO A 280 14.58 -17.75 9.98
CA PRO A 280 14.83 -16.80 11.07
C PRO A 280 15.57 -15.58 10.53
N GLY A 281 14.98 -14.40 10.68
CA GLY A 281 15.60 -13.13 10.34
C GLY A 281 15.92 -12.29 11.58
N VAL A 282 16.48 -11.12 11.34
CA VAL A 282 16.68 -10.10 12.38
C VAL A 282 16.21 -8.77 11.80
N GLY A 283 15.02 -8.32 12.21
CA GLY A 283 14.45 -7.06 11.76
C GLY A 283 15.37 -5.87 12.09
N THR A 284 16.01 -5.31 11.06
CA THR A 284 16.86 -4.12 11.20
C THR A 284 16.16 -2.94 10.53
N ILE A 285 15.89 -1.89 11.31
CA ILE A 285 15.18 -0.70 10.84
C ILE A 285 16.12 0.49 10.90
N VAL A 286 16.28 1.18 9.77
CA VAL A 286 16.85 2.53 9.72
C VAL A 286 15.71 3.50 9.49
N ILE A 287 15.52 4.45 10.39
CA ILE A 287 14.53 5.52 10.25
C ILE A 287 15.19 6.89 10.38
N ILE A 288 14.99 7.74 9.37
CA ILE A 288 15.57 9.10 9.33
C ILE A 288 14.52 10.14 8.93
N ASP A 289 14.70 11.39 9.38
CA ASP A 289 13.88 12.54 9.01
C ASP A 289 12.37 12.35 9.28
N SER A 290 12.02 11.54 10.29
CA SER A 290 10.65 11.04 10.50
C SER A 290 9.94 11.73 11.67
N LYS A 291 8.61 11.76 11.62
CA LYS A 291 7.73 12.38 12.62
C LYS A 291 6.75 11.34 13.16
N LEU A 292 6.92 10.95 14.41
CA LEU A 292 6.05 9.99 15.10
C LEU A 292 5.18 10.77 16.09
N ILE A 293 3.93 11.01 15.73
CA ILE A 293 3.01 11.93 16.39
C ILE A 293 1.93 11.12 17.10
N TYR A 294 1.97 11.13 18.43
CA TYR A 294 0.96 10.48 19.26
C TYR A 294 -0.33 11.31 19.31
N THR A 295 -1.48 10.66 19.12
CA THR A 295 -2.82 11.30 19.10
C THR A 295 -3.80 10.73 20.13
N GLY A 296 -3.36 9.81 20.99
CA GLY A 296 -4.21 9.19 22.01
C GLY A 296 -4.24 9.98 23.34
N ASP A 297 -4.61 9.28 24.41
CA ASP A 297 -4.65 9.84 25.76
C ASP A 297 -3.24 10.17 26.26
N LYS A 298 -3.03 11.40 26.72
CA LYS A 298 -1.75 11.89 27.27
C LYS A 298 -1.24 11.08 28.46
N ASN A 299 -2.12 10.35 29.15
CA ASN A 299 -1.75 9.50 30.28
C ASN A 299 -1.38 8.07 29.88
N ALA A 300 -1.56 7.68 28.61
CA ALA A 300 -1.22 6.35 28.15
C ALA A 300 0.28 6.21 27.89
N SER A 301 0.85 5.08 28.32
CA SER A 301 2.25 4.72 28.05
C SER A 301 2.37 3.89 26.77
N THR A 302 2.13 4.51 25.61
CA THR A 302 2.33 3.87 24.30
C THR A 302 3.70 4.24 23.73
N PRO A 303 4.58 3.26 23.45
CA PRO A 303 5.87 3.57 22.83
C PRO A 303 5.67 4.02 21.38
N ALA A 304 6.44 5.00 20.93
CA ALA A 304 6.45 5.39 19.51
C ALA A 304 7.00 4.26 18.62
N ILE A 305 8.06 3.58 19.08
CA ILE A 305 8.66 2.40 18.46
C ILE A 305 8.72 1.30 19.51
N ASN A 306 8.06 0.17 19.24
CA ASN A 306 8.17 -1.04 20.05
C ASN A 306 9.14 -2.02 19.37
N ASN A 307 10.38 -2.09 19.85
CA ASN A 307 11.42 -2.98 19.33
C ASN A 307 11.54 -4.23 20.20
N GLN A 308 10.93 -5.34 19.78
CA GLN A 308 10.92 -6.61 20.52
C GLN A 308 12.10 -7.51 20.12
N GLN A 309 12.60 -7.39 18.89
CA GLN A 309 13.78 -8.10 18.40
C GLN A 309 14.49 -7.25 17.35
N GLY A 310 15.80 -7.49 17.15
CA GLY A 310 16.60 -6.83 16.13
C GLY A 310 17.04 -5.44 16.55
N SER A 311 17.28 -4.56 15.58
CA SER A 311 17.89 -3.26 15.84
C SER A 311 17.16 -2.12 15.14
N VAL A 312 17.16 -0.96 15.81
CA VAL A 312 16.60 0.28 15.27
C VAL A 312 17.68 1.35 15.36
N PHE A 313 17.97 1.98 14.23
CA PHE A 313 18.69 3.24 14.17
C PHE A 313 17.70 4.35 13.82
N ALA A 314 17.61 5.38 14.67
CA ALA A 314 16.70 6.51 14.49
C ALA A 314 17.45 7.84 14.50
N ARG A 315 17.19 8.72 13.53
CA ARG A 315 17.76 10.08 13.44
C ARG A 315 16.76 11.12 12.94
#